data_AF-A0A918U7X0-F1
#
_entry.id   AF-A0A918U7X0-F1
#
_cell.length_a   1.000
_cell.length_b   1.000
_cell.length_c   1.000
_cell.angle_alpha   90.00
_cell.angle_beta   90.00
_cell.angle_gamma   90.00
#
_symmetry.space_group_name_H-M   'P 1'
#
loop_
_entity.id
_entity.type
_entity.pdbx_description
1 polymer ?
#
loop_
_entity_poly.entity_id
_entity_poly.type
_entity_poly.pdbx_seq_one_letter_code
_entity_poly.pdbx_strand_id
1 'polypeptide(L)'
;MGSPAQWHASPRRGAAPHADATTGEVRIPLSLFCIDEHKGDVDLVLSRVEGEILLEELRAGLTAAVANSTVPLRPAPEVVR
;
A
#
# COMPACT_ATOMS: atom_id res chain seq x y z
N MET A 1 6.26 -25.15 -7.96
CA MET A 1 5.99 -23.74 -8.30
C MET A 1 4.88 -23.25 -7.39
N GLY A 2 5.15 -22.29 -6.51
CA GLY A 2 4.16 -21.80 -5.54
C GLY A 2 3.02 -21.04 -6.23
N SER A 3 1.81 -21.11 -5.67
CA SER A 3 0.65 -20.37 -6.18
C SER A 3 0.91 -18.86 -6.13
N PRO A 4 0.48 -18.06 -7.13
CA PRO A 4 0.65 -16.60 -7.13
C PRO A 4 0.00 -15.90 -5.93
N ALA A 5 -0.92 -16.56 -5.23
CA ALA A 5 -1.56 -16.06 -4.00
C ALA A 5 -0.59 -15.87 -2.81
N GLN A 6 0.67 -16.27 -2.96
CA GLN A 6 1.65 -16.32 -1.88
C GLN A 6 2.61 -15.13 -1.87
N TRP A 7 2.76 -14.43 -2.99
CA TRP A 7 3.69 -13.30 -3.12
C TRP A 7 2.99 -11.98 -2.82
N HIS A 8 3.63 -11.15 -2.00
CA HIS A 8 3.17 -9.78 -1.79
C HIS A 8 4.36 -8.82 -1.61
N ALA A 9 4.08 -7.53 -1.80
CA ALA A 9 5.04 -6.46 -1.58
C ALA A 9 4.53 -5.54 -0.45
N SER A 10 5.45 -5.00 0.34
CA SER A 10 5.14 -4.05 1.40
C SER A 10 6.18 -2.93 1.42
N PRO A 11 5.84 -1.72 1.88
CA PRO A 11 6.81 -0.64 2.07
C PRO A 11 7.98 -1.10 2.94
N ARG A 12 9.21 -0.84 2.49
CA ARG A 12 10.39 -1.21 3.25
C ARG A 12 10.45 -0.40 4.54
N ARG A 13 10.59 -1.08 5.67
CA ARG A 13 10.64 -0.45 6.99
C ARG A 13 11.80 0.55 7.07
N GLY A 14 11.49 1.79 7.46
CA GLY A 14 12.48 2.84 7.66
C GLY A 14 13.00 3.49 6.36
N ALA A 15 12.54 3.05 5.19
CA ALA A 15 12.86 3.70 3.92
C ALA A 15 11.72 4.64 3.50
N ALA A 16 12.06 5.86 3.12
CA ALA A 16 11.09 6.83 2.62
C ALA A 16 11.01 6.75 1.08
N PRO A 17 9.82 6.95 0.50
CA PRO A 17 9.70 7.26 -0.92
C PRO A 17 10.55 8.50 -1.26
N HIS A 18 11.16 8.50 -2.43
CA HIS A 18 11.96 9.63 -2.91
C HIS A 18 11.72 9.87 -4.39
N ALA A 19 12.00 11.09 -4.85
CA ALA A 19 11.91 11.44 -6.26
C ALA A 19 13.31 11.58 -6.86
N ASP A 20 13.49 11.14 -8.10
CA ASP A 20 14.67 11.39 -8.90
C ASP A 20 14.53 12.76 -9.58
N ALA A 21 15.43 13.69 -9.26
CA ALA A 21 15.35 15.06 -9.78
C ALA A 21 15.67 15.17 -11.28
N THR A 22 16.29 14.15 -11.87
CA THR A 22 16.69 14.14 -13.28
C THR A 22 15.58 13.58 -14.15
N THR A 23 14.96 12.47 -13.73
CA THR A 23 13.90 11.79 -14.49
C THR A 23 12.50 12.21 -14.08
N GLY A 24 12.34 12.81 -12.90
CA GLY A 24 11.03 13.12 -12.31
C GLY A 24 10.28 11.89 -11.82
N GLU A 25 10.93 10.72 -11.78
CA GLU A 25 10.35 9.48 -11.28
C GLU A 25 10.22 9.52 -9.75
N VAL A 26 9.15 8.93 -9.25
CA VAL A 26 8.97 8.61 -7.84
C VAL A 26 9.36 7.16 -7.63
N ARG A 27 10.26 6.91 -6.68
CA ARG A 27 10.71 5.59 -6.26
C ARG A 27 10.19 5.30 -4.87
N ILE A 28 9.45 4.19 -4.74
CA ILE A 28 8.89 3.71 -3.48
C ILE A 28 9.64 2.42 -3.11
N PRO A 29 10.50 2.45 -2.07
CA PRO A 29 11.22 1.25 -1.65
C PRO A 29 10.26 0.20 -1.08
N LEU A 30 10.24 -0.97 -1.71
CA LEU A 30 9.44 -2.11 -1.30
C LEU A 30 10.35 -3.26 -0.84
N SER A 31 9.79 -4.08 0.03
CA SER A 31 10.28 -5.40 0.37
C SER A 31 9.28 -6.43 -0.16
N LEU A 32 9.80 -7.45 -0.83
CA LEU A 32 9.05 -8.56 -1.39
C LEU A 32 9.01 -9.71 -0.39
N PHE A 33 7.85 -10.31 -0.24
CA PHE A 33 7.61 -11.43 0.64
C PHE A 33 6.94 -12.55 -0.11
N CYS A 34 7.26 -13.79 0.28
CA CYS A 34 6.49 -14.97 -0.06
C CYS A 34 5.98 -15.57 1.25
N ILE A 35 4.66 -15.53 1.46
CA ILE A 35 4.05 -15.55 2.81
C ILE A 35 4.75 -14.48 3.65
N ASP A 36 5.44 -14.86 4.72
CA ASP A 36 6.11 -13.95 5.65
C ASP A 36 7.64 -14.00 5.52
N GLU A 37 8.15 -14.73 4.53
CA GLU A 37 9.58 -14.82 4.29
C GLU A 37 10.01 -13.69 3.35
N HIS A 38 10.95 -12.86 3.81
CA HIS A 38 11.56 -11.81 2.97
C HIS A 38 12.34 -12.45 1.82
N LYS A 39 12.09 -11.98 0.61
CA LYS A 39 12.70 -12.50 -0.62
C LYS A 39 13.59 -11.50 -1.32
N GLY A 40 13.48 -10.23 -0.96
CA GLY A 40 14.31 -9.20 -1.53
C GLY A 40 13.66 -7.83 -1.47
N ASP A 41 14.39 -6.89 -2.02
CA ASP A 41 14.13 -5.48 -1.90
C ASP A 41 14.14 -4.88 -3.32
N VAL A 42 13.09 -4.14 -3.66
CA VAL A 42 12.89 -3.57 -4.99
C VAL A 42 12.26 -2.19 -4.87
N ASP A 43 12.56 -1.29 -5.81
CA ASP A 43 11.86 -0.01 -5.89
C ASP A 43 10.69 -0.14 -6.88
N LEU A 44 9.49 0.23 -6.44
CA LEU A 44 8.42 0.56 -7.36
C LEU A 44 8.72 1.95 -7.93
N VAL A 45 9.04 1.99 -9.22
CA VAL A 45 9.36 3.22 -9.95
C VAL A 45 8.14 3.62 -10.76
N LEU A 46 7.68 4.84 -10.56
CA LEU A 46 6.56 5.44 -11.30
C LEU A 46 7.01 6.78 -11.85
N SER A 47 6.63 7.13 -13.07
CA SER A 47 6.60 8.53 -13.47
C SER A 47 5.61 9.30 -12.57
N ARG A 48 5.76 10.62 -12.51
CA ARG A 48 4.82 11.47 -11.78
C ARG A 48 3.36 11.24 -12.21
N VAL A 49 3.12 11.14 -13.52
CA VAL A 49 1.77 10.94 -14.08
C VAL A 49 1.18 9.60 -13.67
N GLU A 50 1.97 8.52 -13.74
CA GLU A 50 1.52 7.19 -13.30
C GLU A 50 1.21 7.17 -11.79
N GLY A 51 2.05 7.85 -10.99
CA GLY A 51 1.82 7.98 -9.56
C GLY A 51 0.54 8.73 -9.21
N GLU A 52 0.22 9.81 -9.93
CA GLU A 52 -1.01 10.58 -9.74
C GLU A 52 -2.25 9.75 -10.11
N ILE A 53 -2.22 9.03 -11.25
CA ILE A 53 -3.30 8.14 -11.69
C ILE A 53 -3.54 7.02 -10.67
N LEU A 54 -2.48 6.32 -10.26
CA LEU A 54 -2.58 5.22 -9.29
C LEU A 54 -3.16 5.71 -7.95
N LEU A 55 -2.75 6.90 -7.49
CA LEU A 55 -3.28 7.48 -6.26
C LEU A 55 -4.79 7.77 -6.37
N GLU A 56 -5.25 8.28 -7.50
CA GLU A 56 -6.68 8.54 -7.75
C GLU A 56 -7.49 7.24 -7.73
N GLU A 57 -7.02 6.21 -8.44
CA GLU A 57 -7.66 4.88 -8.47
C GLU A 57 -7.74 4.25 -7.08
N LEU A 58 -6.65 4.27 -6.30
CA LEU A 58 -6.62 3.74 -4.95
C LEU A 58 -7.55 4.50 -3.99
N ARG A 59 -7.63 5.83 -4.12
CA ARG A 59 -8.57 6.66 -3.33
C ARG A 59 -10.02 6.33 -3.64
N ALA A 60 -10.35 6.19 -4.93
CA ALA A 60 -11.69 5.80 -5.36
C ALA A 60 -12.05 4.41 -4.82
N GLY A 61 -11.14 3.43 -4.98
CA GLY A 61 -11.32 2.07 -4.48
C GLY A 61 -11.48 1.99 -2.96
N LEU A 62 -10.67 2.74 -2.20
CA LEU A 62 -10.78 2.79 -0.74
C LEU A 62 -12.12 3.40 -0.30
N THR A 63 -12.56 4.47 -0.95
CA THR A 63 -13.86 5.10 -0.66
C THR A 63 -15.02 4.14 -0.91
N ALA A 64 -14.99 3.41 -2.03
CA ALA A 64 -15.99 2.39 -2.34
C ALA A 64 -15.96 1.21 -1.35
N ALA A 65 -14.77 0.76 -0.93
CA ALA A 65 -14.62 -0.30 0.04
C ALA A 65 -15.15 0.08 1.43
N VAL A 66 -14.90 1.32 1.88
CA VAL A 66 -15.45 1.85 3.14
C VAL A 66 -16.97 1.95 3.08
N ALA A 67 -17.54 2.41 1.97
CA ALA A 67 -18.99 2.48 1.79
C ALA A 67 -19.68 1.10 1.80
N ASN A 68 -18.98 0.07 1.32
CA ASN A 68 -19.47 -1.31 1.31
C ASN A 68 -19.18 -2.07 2.62
N SER A 69 -18.35 -1.53 3.51
CA SER A 69 -18.07 -2.11 4.83
C SER A 69 -19.09 -1.61 5.84
N THR A 70 -20.30 -2.19 5.83
CA THR A 70 -21.32 -1.98 6.86
C THR A 70 -20.91 -2.69 8.16
N VAL A 71 -19.82 -2.25 8.78
CA VAL A 71 -19.50 -2.59 10.17
C VAL A 71 -20.10 -1.48 11.03
N PRO A 72 -21.14 -1.75 11.86
CA PRO A 72 -21.65 -0.72 12.75
C PRO A 72 -20.53 -0.34 13.72
N LEU A 73 -20.22 0.97 13.78
CA LEU A 73 -19.34 1.54 14.79
C LEU A 73 -19.86 1.10 16.16
N ARG A 74 -19.10 0.23 16.84
CA ARG A 74 -19.43 -0.24 18.19
C ARG A 74 -19.57 1.00 19.08
N PRO A 75 -20.73 1.26 19.73
CA PRO A 75 -20.85 2.39 20.63
C PRO A 75 -19.83 2.23 21.77
N ALA A 76 -19.28 3.38 22.20
CA ALA A 76 -18.28 3.46 23.26
C ALA A 76 -18.74 2.70 24.51
N PRO A 77 -17.84 2.05 25.27
CA PRO A 77 -18.22 1.35 26.48
C PRO A 77 -18.81 2.37 27.48
N GLU A 78 -20.08 2.18 27.82
CA GLU A 78 -20.73 2.93 28.88
C GLU A 78 -20.02 2.56 30.19
N VAL A 79 -19.33 3.53 30.79
CA VAL A 79 -18.69 3.38 32.09
C VAL A 79 -19.80 3.25 33.13
N VAL A 80 -20.10 2.01 33.52
CA VAL A 80 -20.93 1.72 34.69
C VAL A 80 -20.17 2.20 35.92
N ARG A 81 -20.74 3.20 36.61
CA ARG A 81 -20.27 3.71 37.90
C ARG A 81 -20.81 2.87 39.05
#